data_AF-A0A8K0SI28-F1
#
_entry.id   AF-A0A8K0SI28-F1
#
_cell.length_a   1.000
_cell.length_b   1.000
_cell.length_c   1.000
_cell.angle_alpha   90.00
_cell.angle_beta   90.00
_cell.angle_gamma   90.00
#
_symmetry.space_group_name_H-M   'P 1'
#
loop_
_entity.id
_entity.type
_entity.pdbx_description
1 polymer ?
#
loop_
_entity_poly.entity_id
_entity_poly.type
_entity_poly.pdbx_seq_one_letter_code
_entity_poly.pdbx_strand_id
1 'polypeptide(L)'
;MSNTKPNILSQRIEEERALKQLGTARVKLSFLDFPYSEQLQRTKKANIDRLKRVFRVEGGCRPDDLANRIPAIIDEGQWQQYLSESNISMDHEPENITRTHAEIDFPPGFRLQCLRGRHRVEAARQVLPERDQWWTVDFYPSSITAELKCTLIDEYTNEIKPDDGEFFYKIRQFQGVFGRKNPYFEKRWWARLAAVSTSHNKKERLEQLFRHVHFAPAFDAFQHIPALYVGMRISTLNKMISMKCHELFLAALSRVRNWWYYAFENNESMMRRLSRTDIEDLQNTAPGACERDFQDLVYRVKAGKILAAFSASERERIWDRICSSTTDCLYLKGPADCMKRLIRPKRGETIQSALWDAFADPGSKNTFFFAQADTNTRFNYRDMPKQRLMISYNMTRTKR
;
A
#
# COMPACT_ATOMS: atom_id res chain seq x y z
N MET A 1 14.61 -19.09 24.12
CA MET A 1 15.92 -19.15 23.42
C MET A 1 16.00 -18.03 22.38
N SER A 2 17.14 -17.34 22.32
CA SER A 2 17.54 -16.28 21.35
C SER A 2 16.96 -14.86 21.51
N ASN A 3 17.23 -14.20 22.66
CA ASN A 3 17.19 -12.72 22.73
C ASN A 3 18.54 -12.06 22.40
N THR A 4 19.59 -12.86 22.12
CA THR A 4 20.99 -12.40 21.96
C THR A 4 21.34 -11.91 20.55
N LYS A 5 20.72 -12.48 19.50
CA LYS A 5 21.00 -12.14 18.09
C LYS A 5 20.56 -10.75 17.60
N PRO A 6 19.42 -10.17 18.02
CA PRO A 6 18.98 -8.87 17.53
C PRO A 6 19.85 -7.71 18.03
N ASN A 7 20.45 -7.83 19.21
CA ASN A 7 21.26 -6.74 19.79
C ASN A 7 22.61 -6.61 19.06
N ILE A 8 23.25 -7.73 18.73
CA ILE A 8 24.51 -7.77 17.97
C ILE A 8 24.34 -7.14 16.59
N LEU A 9 23.23 -7.44 15.89
CA LEU A 9 22.97 -6.85 14.58
C LEU A 9 22.70 -5.34 14.67
N SER A 10 21.97 -4.90 15.69
CA SER A 10 21.75 -3.46 15.94
C SER A 10 23.05 -2.73 16.18
N GLN A 11 23.92 -3.29 17.03
CA GLN A 11 25.22 -2.73 17.35
C GLN A 11 26.11 -2.67 16.11
N ARG A 12 26.17 -3.76 15.32
CA ARG A 12 26.93 -3.80 14.06
C ARG A 12 26.46 -2.73 13.07
N ILE A 13 25.15 -2.50 12.97
CA ILE A 13 24.59 -1.46 12.08
C ILE A 13 24.99 -0.06 12.56
N GLU A 14 24.98 0.18 13.87
CA GLU A 14 25.38 1.48 14.43
C GLU A 14 26.89 1.73 14.30
N GLU A 15 27.71 0.70 14.53
CA GLU A 15 29.16 0.73 14.29
C GLU A 15 29.45 1.00 12.80
N GLU A 16 28.77 0.31 11.88
CA GLU A 16 28.91 0.58 10.45
C GLU A 16 28.45 2.01 10.11
N ARG A 17 27.36 2.50 10.70
CA ARG A 17 26.89 3.87 10.48
C ARG A 17 27.97 4.88 10.88
N ALA A 18 28.52 4.73 12.08
CA ALA A 18 29.55 5.65 12.59
C ALA A 18 30.83 5.58 11.75
N LEU A 19 31.23 4.39 11.31
CA LEU A 19 32.45 4.19 10.51
C LEU A 19 32.31 4.65 9.05
N LYS A 20 31.14 4.46 8.43
CA LYS A 20 30.93 4.74 7.00
C LYS A 20 30.26 6.08 6.72
N GLN A 21 30.01 6.91 7.73
CA GLN A 21 29.54 8.27 7.47
C GLN A 21 30.70 9.10 6.92
N LEU A 22 30.60 9.50 5.64
CA LEU A 22 31.65 10.25 4.95
C LEU A 22 31.74 11.70 5.43
N GLY A 23 30.59 12.27 5.81
CA GLY A 23 30.48 13.64 6.28
C GLY A 23 29.05 14.15 6.25
N THR A 24 28.89 15.42 6.63
CA THR A 24 27.62 16.14 6.60
C THR A 24 27.85 17.48 5.90
N ALA A 25 26.99 17.86 4.96
CA ALA A 25 27.08 19.14 4.27
C ALA A 25 25.70 19.70 3.90
N ARG A 26 25.65 20.98 3.54
CA ARG A 26 24.44 21.64 3.00
C ARG A 26 24.39 21.46 1.49
N VAL A 27 23.22 21.07 0.99
CA VAL A 27 22.99 20.79 -0.44
C VAL A 27 21.72 21.50 -0.88
N LYS A 28 21.77 22.18 -2.03
CA LYS A 28 20.58 22.82 -2.62
C LYS A 28 19.49 21.78 -2.90
N LEU A 29 18.24 22.14 -2.63
CA LEU A 29 17.09 21.23 -2.81
C LEU A 29 16.93 20.73 -4.25
N SER A 30 17.46 21.46 -5.23
CA SER A 30 17.43 21.11 -6.66
C SER A 30 18.20 19.82 -6.98
N PHE A 31 19.24 19.48 -6.22
CA PHE A 31 20.08 18.30 -6.47
C PHE A 31 19.54 17.02 -5.82
N LEU A 32 18.59 17.13 -4.89
CA LEU A 32 18.10 16.00 -4.10
C LEU A 32 17.07 15.17 -4.89
N ASP A 33 17.36 13.88 -5.05
CA ASP A 33 16.49 12.90 -5.70
C ASP A 33 16.11 11.75 -4.75
N PHE A 34 14.90 11.22 -4.87
CA PHE A 34 14.33 10.28 -3.88
C PHE A 34 13.79 8.99 -4.53
N PRO A 35 14.66 8.15 -5.12
CA PRO A 35 14.23 6.97 -5.88
C PRO A 35 13.54 5.89 -5.02
N TYR A 36 13.78 5.88 -3.72
CA TYR A 36 13.22 4.87 -2.78
C TYR A 36 11.85 5.25 -2.20
N SER A 37 11.31 6.42 -2.56
CA SER A 37 10.13 7.01 -1.92
C SER A 37 8.78 6.62 -2.55
N GLU A 38 8.77 5.79 -3.59
CA GLU A 38 7.63 5.71 -4.52
C GLU A 38 6.61 4.61 -4.23
N GLN A 39 6.92 3.62 -3.39
CA GLN A 39 6.16 2.37 -3.45
C GLN A 39 4.88 2.28 -2.60
N LEU A 40 4.70 3.07 -1.53
CA LEU A 40 3.58 2.81 -0.60
C LEU A 40 2.93 4.04 0.09
N GLN A 41 3.32 5.28 -0.19
CA GLN A 41 2.91 6.40 0.67
C GLN A 41 1.55 7.03 0.32
N ARG A 42 0.71 7.09 1.35
CA ARG A 42 -0.51 7.90 1.45
C ARG A 42 -0.24 9.36 1.03
N THR A 43 -1.01 9.81 0.03
CA THR A 43 -1.18 11.20 -0.41
C THR A 43 0.00 12.12 -0.12
N LYS A 44 0.99 12.17 -1.04
CA LYS A 44 2.10 13.14 -1.08
C LYS A 44 1.67 14.49 -0.49
N LYS A 45 0.52 15.00 -0.93
CA LYS A 45 -0.06 16.29 -0.54
C LYS A 45 -0.38 16.44 0.97
N ALA A 46 -1.03 15.48 1.62
CA ALA A 46 -1.52 15.68 3.00
C ALA A 46 -0.39 15.78 4.03
N ASN A 47 0.67 14.98 3.88
CA ASN A 47 1.83 15.07 4.76
C ASN A 47 2.69 16.30 4.44
N ILE A 48 2.84 16.66 3.16
CA ILE A 48 3.47 17.92 2.74
C ILE A 48 2.72 19.11 3.38
N ASP A 49 1.39 19.16 3.29
CA ASP A 49 0.58 20.23 3.88
C ASP A 49 0.67 20.29 5.41
N ARG A 50 0.80 19.13 6.07
CA ARG A 50 1.11 19.07 7.51
C ARG A 50 2.48 19.68 7.80
N LEU A 51 3.53 19.27 7.08
CA LEU A 51 4.89 19.78 7.27
C LEU A 51 4.99 21.29 6.97
N LYS A 52 4.30 21.78 5.93
CA LYS A 52 4.19 23.22 5.64
C LYS A 52 3.64 24.00 6.82
N ARG A 53 2.60 23.47 7.50
CA ARG A 53 2.06 24.09 8.72
C ARG A 53 3.06 24.06 9.86
N VAL A 54 3.74 22.93 10.08
CA VAL A 54 4.78 22.81 11.12
C VAL A 54 5.89 23.85 10.89
N PHE A 55 6.44 23.92 9.67
CA PHE A 55 7.51 24.88 9.34
C PHE A 55 7.10 26.34 9.53
N ARG A 56 5.83 26.68 9.24
CA ARG A 56 5.29 28.03 9.48
C ARG A 56 5.11 28.32 10.96
N VAL A 57 4.63 27.36 11.75
CA VAL A 57 4.37 27.54 13.19
C VAL A 57 5.67 27.57 14.00
N GLU A 58 6.64 26.74 13.66
CA GLU A 58 7.94 26.67 14.35
C GLU A 58 8.91 27.78 13.94
N GLY A 59 8.54 28.62 12.95
CA GLY A 59 9.36 29.72 12.45
C GLY A 59 10.56 29.28 11.61
N GLY A 60 10.57 28.05 11.08
CA GLY A 60 11.67 27.53 10.26
C GLY A 60 11.61 26.02 10.00
N CYS A 61 12.47 25.53 9.11
CA CYS A 61 12.54 24.11 8.74
C CYS A 61 13.55 23.27 9.55
N ARG A 62 14.45 23.95 10.29
CA ARG A 62 15.53 23.38 11.11
C ARG A 62 16.27 22.20 10.44
N PRO A 63 16.81 22.38 9.22
CA PRO A 63 17.44 21.28 8.47
C PRO A 63 18.67 20.68 9.18
N ASP A 64 19.34 21.45 10.04
CA ASP A 64 20.54 21.04 10.76
C ASP A 64 20.28 20.08 11.95
N ASP A 65 19.04 20.01 12.45
CA ASP A 65 18.66 19.08 13.53
C ASP A 65 18.85 17.64 13.08
N LEU A 66 19.47 16.80 13.92
CA LEU A 66 19.76 15.38 13.61
C LEU A 66 18.52 14.60 13.12
N ALA A 67 17.34 14.91 13.69
CA ALA A 67 16.07 14.30 13.29
C ALA A 67 15.63 14.69 11.86
N ASN A 68 16.12 15.82 11.36
CA ASN A 68 15.70 16.44 10.11
C ASN A 68 16.72 16.19 8.97
N ARG A 69 17.95 15.76 9.28
CA ARG A 69 19.00 15.48 8.28
C ARG A 69 18.63 14.35 7.33
N ILE A 70 19.09 14.48 6.09
CA ILE A 70 18.78 13.54 5.01
C ILE A 70 20.01 12.66 4.72
N PRO A 71 19.96 11.35 4.95
CA PRO A 71 21.00 10.44 4.49
C PRO A 71 20.91 10.26 2.98
N ALA A 72 22.06 10.35 2.31
CA ALA A 72 22.18 10.15 0.87
C ALA A 72 23.36 9.23 0.54
N ILE A 73 23.26 8.54 -0.60
CA ILE A 73 24.34 7.72 -1.14
C ILE A 73 25.10 8.52 -2.18
N ILE A 74 26.43 8.47 -2.11
CA ILE A 74 27.35 9.01 -3.10
C ILE A 74 28.50 8.02 -3.36
N ASP A 75 29.13 8.12 -4.53
CA ASP A 75 30.40 7.43 -4.79
C ASP A 75 31.54 8.07 -3.98
N GLU A 76 32.46 7.26 -3.45
CA GLU A 76 33.55 7.75 -2.59
C GLU A 76 34.53 8.64 -3.36
N GLY A 77 34.84 8.30 -4.62
CA GLY A 77 35.70 9.12 -5.47
C GLY A 77 35.05 10.46 -5.81
N GLN A 78 33.74 10.45 -6.12
CA GLN A 78 32.97 11.67 -6.33
C GLN A 78 32.92 12.55 -5.08
N TRP A 79 32.72 11.95 -3.90
CA TRP A 79 32.73 12.67 -2.63
C TRP A 79 34.04 13.40 -2.39
N GLN A 80 35.18 12.72 -2.60
CA GLN A 80 36.50 13.32 -2.44
C GLN A 80 36.75 14.45 -3.45
N GLN A 81 36.33 14.27 -4.69
CA GLN A 81 36.44 15.30 -5.72
C GLN A 81 35.66 16.56 -5.33
N TYR A 82 34.40 16.43 -4.92
CA TYR A 82 33.61 17.59 -4.52
C TYR A 82 34.14 18.22 -3.24
N LEU A 83 34.74 17.44 -2.34
CA LEU A 83 35.40 17.95 -1.15
C LEU A 83 36.62 18.83 -1.49
N SER A 84 37.45 18.40 -2.46
CA SER A 84 38.64 19.15 -2.87
C SER A 84 38.34 20.38 -3.71
N GLU A 85 37.24 20.36 -4.47
CA GLU A 85 36.74 21.51 -5.22
C GLU A 85 36.02 22.53 -4.33
N SER A 86 35.43 22.06 -3.23
CA SER A 86 34.90 22.92 -2.18
C SER A 86 36.03 23.45 -1.29
N ASN A 87 35.91 24.65 -0.71
CA ASN A 87 36.86 25.21 0.26
C ASN A 87 36.83 24.45 1.62
N ILE A 88 36.75 23.12 1.61
CA ILE A 88 36.73 22.27 2.79
C ILE A 88 38.15 21.80 3.04
N SER A 89 38.90 22.57 3.83
CA SER A 89 40.22 22.15 4.31
C SER A 89 40.10 20.87 5.11
N MET A 90 40.89 19.88 4.73
CA MET A 90 40.91 18.54 5.29
C MET A 90 41.82 18.50 6.52
N ASP A 91 41.42 19.19 7.59
CA ASP A 91 42.11 19.03 8.88
C ASP A 91 41.62 17.76 9.56
N HIS A 92 42.53 16.80 9.62
CA HIS A 92 42.41 15.52 10.31
C HIS A 92 42.64 15.74 11.81
N GLU A 93 41.64 16.24 12.54
CA GLU A 93 41.59 16.10 14.00
C GLU A 93 40.32 15.34 14.42
N PRO A 94 40.42 14.23 15.19
CA PRO A 94 39.28 13.36 15.45
C PRO A 94 38.25 13.86 16.48
N GLU A 95 38.37 15.08 17.02
CA GLU A 95 37.58 15.48 18.20
C GLU A 95 36.75 16.76 18.06
N ASN A 96 36.74 17.46 16.91
CA ASN A 96 35.90 18.64 16.71
C ASN A 96 34.69 18.38 15.80
N ILE A 97 33.59 17.95 16.42
CA ILE A 97 32.24 17.84 15.82
C ILE A 97 31.63 19.24 15.64
N THR A 98 32.29 20.10 14.86
CA THR A 98 31.77 21.40 14.43
C THR A 98 32.03 21.62 12.94
N ARG A 99 31.72 20.60 12.12
CA ARG A 99 31.52 20.79 10.67
C ARG A 99 30.11 21.30 10.41
N THR A 100 29.80 22.47 10.95
CA THR A 100 28.57 23.19 10.64
C THR A 100 28.89 24.14 9.49
N HIS A 101 28.19 23.97 8.37
CA HIS A 101 28.01 24.96 7.28
C HIS A 101 28.87 24.87 6.00
N ALA A 102 29.58 23.77 5.72
CA ALA A 102 30.13 23.60 4.38
C ALA A 102 29.00 23.33 3.37
N GLU A 103 28.88 24.17 2.34
CA GLU A 103 27.96 23.98 1.21
C GLU A 103 28.70 23.26 0.08
N ILE A 104 28.11 22.17 -0.42
CA ILE A 104 28.65 21.44 -1.57
C ILE A 104 27.81 21.80 -2.79
N ASP A 105 28.48 22.39 -3.77
CA ASP A 105 27.88 22.67 -5.07
C ASP A 105 28.17 21.53 -6.03
N PHE A 106 27.10 20.90 -6.51
CA PHE A 106 27.18 19.85 -7.53
C PHE A 106 27.07 20.46 -8.93
N PRO A 107 27.65 19.81 -9.96
CA PRO A 107 27.51 20.26 -11.32
C PRO A 107 26.03 20.25 -11.77
N PRO A 108 25.62 21.16 -12.68
CA PRO A 108 24.27 21.18 -13.20
C PRO A 108 23.84 19.81 -13.75
N GLY A 109 22.64 19.37 -13.37
CA GLY A 109 22.09 18.07 -13.79
C GLY A 109 22.46 16.90 -12.88
N PHE A 110 23.35 17.07 -11.91
CA PHE A 110 23.63 16.04 -10.90
C PHE A 110 22.39 15.72 -10.06
N ARG A 111 22.22 14.45 -9.71
CA ARG A 111 21.10 13.96 -8.89
C ARG A 111 21.64 13.11 -7.75
N LEU A 112 21.61 13.66 -6.54
CA LEU A 112 22.04 12.98 -5.33
C LEU A 112 20.95 12.01 -4.87
N GLN A 113 21.30 10.73 -4.71
CA GLN A 113 20.36 9.69 -4.31
C GLN A 113 20.09 9.72 -2.79
N CYS A 114 19.03 10.41 -2.39
CA CYS A 114 18.58 10.46 -1.01
C CYS A 114 17.80 9.20 -0.64
N LEU A 115 18.09 8.66 0.54
CA LEU A 115 17.42 7.47 1.08
C LEU A 115 16.05 7.79 1.69
N ARG A 116 15.83 9.03 2.12
CA ARG A 116 14.60 9.52 2.76
C ARG A 116 14.50 11.04 2.66
N GLY A 117 13.39 11.63 3.12
CA GLY A 117 13.26 13.09 3.29
C GLY A 117 12.47 13.83 2.21
N ARG A 118 11.93 13.12 1.20
CA ARG A 118 11.17 13.72 0.08
C ARG A 118 10.10 14.72 0.52
N HIS A 119 9.28 14.37 1.51
CA HIS A 119 8.18 15.23 1.96
C HIS A 119 8.66 16.51 2.65
N ARG A 120 9.78 16.47 3.38
CA ARG A 120 10.37 17.67 3.97
C ARG A 120 10.90 18.60 2.90
N VAL A 121 11.66 18.05 1.95
CA VAL A 121 12.20 18.82 0.82
C VAL A 121 11.08 19.44 -0.01
N GLU A 122 10.02 18.70 -0.30
CA GLU A 122 8.89 19.21 -1.06
C GLU A 122 8.09 20.27 -0.29
N ALA A 123 7.92 20.10 1.02
CA ALA A 123 7.32 21.14 1.87
C ALA A 123 8.21 22.38 1.96
N ALA A 124 9.53 22.20 2.08
CA ALA A 124 10.52 23.27 2.16
C ALA A 124 10.58 24.09 0.88
N ARG A 125 10.56 23.46 -0.30
CA ARG A 125 10.46 24.16 -1.61
C ARG A 125 9.26 25.10 -1.70
N GLN A 126 8.17 24.80 -0.99
CA GLN A 126 6.94 25.60 -1.00
C GLN A 126 6.86 26.64 0.12
N VAL A 127 7.81 26.66 1.06
CA VAL A 127 7.81 27.55 2.24
C VAL A 127 9.04 28.45 2.26
N LEU A 128 10.20 27.94 1.86
CA LEU A 128 11.46 28.66 1.88
C LEU A 128 11.65 29.49 0.61
N PRO A 129 12.18 30.73 0.73
CA PRO A 129 12.63 31.51 -0.43
C PRO A 129 13.79 30.80 -1.12
N GLU A 130 14.00 31.06 -2.41
CA GLU A 130 15.01 30.36 -3.24
C GLU A 130 16.41 30.35 -2.62
N ARG A 131 16.82 31.46 -1.99
CA ARG A 131 18.12 31.59 -1.32
C ARG A 131 18.31 30.59 -0.17
N ASP A 132 17.23 30.20 0.49
CA ASP A 132 17.24 29.31 1.65
C ASP A 132 16.85 27.87 1.28
N GLN A 133 16.71 27.55 -0.01
CA GLN A 133 16.39 26.20 -0.49
C GLN A 133 17.63 25.30 -0.49
N TRP A 134 18.09 24.97 0.71
CA TRP A 134 19.10 23.97 0.98
C TRP A 134 18.65 23.03 2.11
N TRP A 135 19.32 21.88 2.22
CA TRP A 135 19.09 20.92 3.30
C TRP A 135 20.40 20.30 3.77
N THR A 136 20.46 19.90 5.04
CA THR A 136 21.63 19.24 5.63
C THR A 136 21.57 17.74 5.35
N VAL A 137 22.60 17.24 4.70
CA VAL A 137 22.69 15.87 4.17
C VAL A 137 23.83 15.13 4.85
N ASP A 138 23.57 13.91 5.30
CA ASP A 138 24.58 12.98 5.80
C ASP A 138 24.96 12.00 4.67
N PHE A 139 26.24 11.98 4.31
CA PHE A 139 26.73 11.23 3.15
C PHE A 139 27.23 9.85 3.54
N TYR A 140 26.84 8.85 2.76
CA TYR A 140 27.25 7.46 2.89
C TYR A 140 27.77 6.94 1.56
N PRO A 141 28.77 6.04 1.58
CA PRO A 141 29.27 5.44 0.37
C PRO A 141 28.25 4.47 -0.22
N SER A 142 28.34 4.22 -1.53
CA SER A 142 27.53 3.18 -2.20
C SER A 142 27.78 1.76 -1.67
N SER A 143 28.88 1.57 -0.92
CA SER A 143 29.33 0.31 -0.31
C SER A 143 28.68 -0.03 1.03
N ILE A 144 27.73 0.78 1.54
CA ILE A 144 26.99 0.45 2.78
C ILE A 144 26.21 -0.86 2.64
N THR A 145 26.10 -1.60 3.74
CA THR A 145 25.33 -2.85 3.75
C THR A 145 23.86 -2.62 3.46
N ALA A 146 23.19 -3.67 2.94
CA ALA A 146 21.74 -3.65 2.76
C ALA A 146 21.00 -3.42 4.08
N GLU A 147 21.52 -3.91 5.20
CA GLU A 147 20.94 -3.68 6.53
C GLU A 147 21.07 -2.22 6.97
N LEU A 148 22.23 -1.58 6.79
CA LEU A 148 22.38 -0.15 7.09
C LEU A 148 21.47 0.69 6.19
N LYS A 149 21.44 0.40 4.88
CA LYS A 149 20.56 1.09 3.93
C LYS A 149 19.08 0.96 4.30
N CYS A 150 18.61 -0.25 4.63
CA CYS A 150 17.25 -0.48 5.13
C CYS A 150 16.98 0.31 6.41
N THR A 151 17.94 0.35 7.33
CA THR A 151 17.83 1.10 8.57
C THR A 151 17.68 2.61 8.31
N LEU A 152 18.51 3.19 7.45
CA LEU A 152 18.46 4.62 7.09
C LEU A 152 17.16 5.00 6.37
N ILE A 153 16.64 4.11 5.51
CA ILE A 153 15.34 4.29 4.85
C ILE A 153 14.20 4.22 5.88
N ASP A 154 14.22 3.22 6.78
CA ASP A 154 13.15 2.97 7.75
C ASP A 154 13.20 3.96 8.95
N GLU A 155 14.34 4.57 9.25
CA GLU A 155 14.57 5.45 10.43
C GLU A 155 13.83 6.77 10.44
N TYR A 156 13.00 6.99 9.44
CA TYR A 156 12.23 8.22 9.28
C TYR A 156 10.74 7.99 9.10
N THR A 157 10.35 6.72 9.13
CA THR A 157 8.96 6.38 9.06
C THR A 157 8.19 6.88 10.31
N ASN A 158 8.85 7.35 11.38
CA ASN A 158 8.17 7.92 12.55
C ASN A 158 7.39 9.23 12.27
N GLU A 159 7.68 9.95 11.18
CA GLU A 159 6.94 11.17 10.84
C GLU A 159 5.60 10.91 10.12
N ILE A 160 5.44 9.70 9.59
CA ILE A 160 4.25 9.28 8.86
C ILE A 160 3.83 7.95 9.44
N LYS A 161 2.70 7.97 10.15
CA LYS A 161 2.04 6.73 10.56
C LYS A 161 1.83 5.83 9.31
N PRO A 162 2.50 4.66 9.23
CA PRO A 162 2.29 3.71 8.15
C PRO A 162 0.82 3.33 8.13
N ASP A 163 0.32 3.02 6.95
CA ASP A 163 -0.96 2.35 6.87
C ASP A 163 -0.82 0.87 7.26
N ASP A 164 -1.97 0.25 7.52
CA ASP A 164 -2.05 -1.13 7.97
C ASP A 164 -1.52 -2.11 6.90
N GLY A 165 -1.58 -1.75 5.61
CA GLY A 165 -1.05 -2.54 4.50
C GLY A 165 0.47 -2.51 4.43
N GLU A 166 1.09 -1.36 4.71
CA GLU A 166 2.54 -1.22 4.80
C GLU A 166 3.11 -2.09 5.93
N PHE A 167 2.43 -2.13 7.10
CA PHE A 167 2.80 -3.06 8.18
C PHE A 167 2.72 -4.52 7.74
N PHE A 168 1.62 -4.93 7.10
CA PHE A 168 1.46 -6.28 6.57
C PHE A 168 2.63 -6.62 5.62
N TYR A 169 2.86 -5.77 4.62
CA TYR A 169 3.83 -6.02 3.55
C TYR A 169 5.26 -6.14 4.09
N LYS A 170 5.69 -5.18 4.92
CA LYS A 170 7.04 -5.16 5.49
C LYS A 170 7.28 -6.34 6.43
N ILE A 171 6.30 -6.71 7.24
CA ILE A 171 6.42 -7.88 8.12
C ILE A 171 6.56 -9.17 7.29
N ARG A 172 5.71 -9.39 6.27
CA ARG A 172 5.83 -10.55 5.37
C ARG A 172 7.15 -10.57 4.58
N GLN A 173 7.64 -9.40 4.16
CA GLN A 173 8.96 -9.27 3.54
C GLN A 173 10.07 -9.78 4.47
N PHE A 174 10.12 -9.29 5.71
CA PHE A 174 11.16 -9.67 6.66
C PHE A 174 10.96 -11.07 7.28
N GLN A 175 9.78 -11.66 7.19
CA GLN A 175 9.56 -13.08 7.47
C GLN A 175 10.18 -14.00 6.42
N GLY A 176 10.57 -13.46 5.26
CA GLY A 176 11.11 -14.21 4.15
C GLY A 176 10.07 -14.68 3.14
N VAL A 177 8.83 -14.16 3.22
CA VAL A 177 7.74 -14.58 2.33
C VAL A 177 7.79 -13.79 1.03
N PHE A 178 7.98 -12.47 1.11
CA PHE A 178 8.11 -11.60 -0.07
C PHE A 178 9.57 -11.27 -0.43
N GLY A 179 10.53 -11.78 0.35
CA GLY A 179 11.93 -11.40 0.21
C GLY A 179 12.86 -12.18 1.13
N ARG A 180 13.98 -11.58 1.51
CA ARG A 180 14.95 -12.22 2.40
C ARG A 180 14.52 -12.10 3.85
N LYS A 181 14.52 -13.23 4.57
CA LYS A 181 14.25 -13.28 6.01
C LYS A 181 15.24 -12.40 6.78
N ASN A 182 14.71 -11.49 7.60
CA ASN A 182 15.48 -10.65 8.51
C ASN A 182 14.72 -10.48 9.84
N PRO A 183 15.01 -11.31 10.86
CA PRO A 183 14.30 -11.30 12.14
C PRO A 183 14.43 -9.98 12.93
N TYR A 184 15.50 -9.22 12.71
CA TYR A 184 15.70 -7.94 13.38
C TYR A 184 14.70 -6.88 12.89
N PHE A 185 14.60 -6.70 11.57
CA PHE A 185 13.63 -5.78 11.00
C PHE A 185 12.19 -6.26 11.21
N GLU A 186 11.94 -7.57 11.15
CA GLU A 186 10.64 -8.13 11.53
C GLU A 186 10.23 -7.67 12.95
N LYS A 187 11.12 -7.86 13.94
CA LYS A 187 10.85 -7.45 15.34
C LYS A 187 10.62 -5.94 15.45
N ARG A 188 11.38 -5.13 14.72
CA ARG A 188 11.23 -3.66 14.70
C ARG A 188 9.87 -3.22 14.13
N TRP A 189 9.42 -3.82 13.03
CA TRP A 189 8.13 -3.53 12.43
C TRP A 189 6.95 -4.00 13.32
N TRP A 190 7.07 -5.14 14.01
CA TRP A 190 6.10 -5.57 15.01
C TRP A 190 6.02 -4.61 16.22
N ALA A 191 7.17 -4.19 16.76
CA ALA A 191 7.21 -3.25 17.89
C ALA A 191 6.56 -1.92 17.51
N ARG A 192 6.80 -1.47 16.27
CA ARG A 192 6.21 -0.25 15.73
C ARG A 192 4.70 -0.34 15.52
N LEU A 193 4.20 -1.47 15.03
CA LEU A 193 2.76 -1.73 14.94
C LEU A 193 2.10 -1.64 16.33
N ALA A 194 2.73 -2.23 17.35
CA ALA A 194 2.24 -2.19 18.71
C ALA A 194 2.22 -0.76 19.28
N ALA A 195 3.27 0.05 19.04
CA ALA A 195 3.36 1.42 19.53
C ALA A 195 2.36 2.39 18.87
N VAL A 196 2.08 2.21 17.57
CA VAL A 196 1.22 3.11 16.79
C VAL A 196 -0.27 2.77 16.91
N SER A 197 -0.58 1.58 17.43
CA SER A 197 -1.95 1.09 17.55
C SER A 197 -2.58 1.57 18.84
N THR A 198 -3.57 2.46 18.72
CA THR A 198 -4.49 2.82 19.81
C THR A 198 -5.38 1.64 20.25
N SER A 199 -5.41 0.55 19.47
CA SER A 199 -6.10 -0.69 19.77
C SER A 199 -5.08 -1.78 20.04
N HIS A 200 -5.04 -2.34 21.26
CA HIS A 200 -4.08 -3.38 21.64
C HIS A 200 -4.10 -4.64 20.74
N ASN A 201 -5.11 -4.79 19.89
CA ASN A 201 -5.39 -6.06 19.22
C ASN A 201 -4.92 -6.09 17.75
N LYS A 202 -4.29 -5.02 17.21
CA LYS A 202 -3.80 -5.06 15.81
C LYS A 202 -2.72 -6.10 15.58
N LYS A 203 -1.80 -6.23 16.54
CA LYS A 203 -0.76 -7.27 16.51
C LYS A 203 -1.40 -8.66 16.47
N GLU A 204 -2.28 -8.95 17.43
CA GLU A 204 -2.97 -10.23 17.53
C GLU A 204 -3.80 -10.55 16.28
N ARG A 205 -4.53 -9.57 15.73
CA ARG A 205 -5.29 -9.70 14.47
C ARG A 205 -4.42 -10.13 13.31
N LEU A 206 -3.25 -9.50 13.19
CA LEU A 206 -2.32 -9.80 12.12
C LEU A 206 -1.66 -11.18 12.32
N GLU A 207 -1.31 -11.53 13.56
CA GLU A 207 -0.85 -12.89 13.90
C GLU A 207 -1.92 -13.96 13.60
N GLN A 208 -3.19 -13.69 13.90
CA GLN A 208 -4.31 -14.58 13.58
C GLN A 208 -4.46 -14.76 12.07
N LEU A 209 -4.36 -13.67 11.28
CA LEU A 209 -4.36 -13.76 9.83
C LEU A 209 -3.21 -14.65 9.34
N PHE A 210 -1.98 -14.44 9.83
CA PHE A 210 -0.80 -15.18 9.41
C PHE A 210 -0.84 -16.67 9.76
N ARG A 211 -1.56 -17.04 10.83
CA ARG A 211 -1.78 -18.44 11.20
C ARG A 211 -2.94 -19.10 10.43
N HIS A 212 -3.75 -18.31 9.73
CA HIS A 212 -4.91 -18.83 9.03
C HIS A 212 -4.52 -19.52 7.73
N VAL A 213 -4.72 -20.84 7.67
CA VAL A 213 -4.24 -21.72 6.57
C VAL A 213 -4.67 -21.25 5.17
N HIS A 214 -5.89 -20.74 5.00
CA HIS A 214 -6.38 -20.27 3.69
C HIS A 214 -6.18 -18.77 3.44
N PHE A 215 -6.43 -17.91 4.44
CA PHE A 215 -6.35 -16.47 4.24
C PHE A 215 -4.91 -15.96 4.13
N ALA A 216 -3.95 -16.49 4.89
CA ALA A 216 -2.56 -16.03 4.76
C ALA A 216 -2.04 -16.18 3.32
N PRO A 217 -2.10 -17.37 2.67
CA PRO A 217 -1.71 -17.50 1.27
C PRO A 217 -2.53 -16.63 0.32
N ALA A 218 -3.83 -16.45 0.57
CA ALA A 218 -4.68 -15.62 -0.28
C ALA A 218 -4.28 -14.13 -0.25
N PHE A 219 -3.91 -13.60 0.92
CA PHE A 219 -3.37 -12.24 1.04
C PHE A 219 -1.94 -12.15 0.51
N ASP A 220 -1.10 -13.16 0.71
CA ASP A 220 0.27 -13.19 0.19
C ASP A 220 0.34 -13.22 -1.34
N ALA A 221 -0.69 -13.75 -2.00
CA ALA A 221 -0.76 -13.84 -3.45
C ALA A 221 -0.79 -12.48 -4.17
N PHE A 222 -0.92 -11.37 -3.43
CA PHE A 222 -0.81 -9.99 -3.92
C PHE A 222 0.60 -9.40 -3.80
N GLN A 223 1.62 -10.17 -3.40
CA GLN A 223 2.99 -9.67 -3.15
C GLN A 223 3.60 -8.86 -4.31
N HIS A 224 3.21 -9.15 -5.56
CA HIS A 224 3.73 -8.46 -6.74
C HIS A 224 2.97 -7.18 -7.09
N ILE A 225 1.92 -6.85 -6.33
CA ILE A 225 1.14 -5.63 -6.50
C ILE A 225 1.04 -4.92 -5.12
N PRO A 226 2.15 -4.37 -4.59
CA PRO A 226 2.16 -3.77 -3.25
C PRO A 226 1.11 -2.66 -3.07
N ALA A 227 0.79 -1.94 -4.15
CA ALA A 227 -0.22 -0.88 -4.17
C ALA A 227 -1.63 -1.35 -3.72
N LEU A 228 -1.96 -2.64 -3.81
CA LEU A 228 -3.26 -3.16 -3.37
C LEU A 228 -3.38 -3.39 -1.87
N TYR A 229 -2.26 -3.49 -1.15
CA TYR A 229 -2.32 -3.50 0.31
C TYR A 229 -2.70 -2.13 0.87
N VAL A 230 -2.57 -1.08 0.06
CA VAL A 230 -2.97 0.25 0.46
C VAL A 230 -4.49 0.29 0.68
N GLY A 231 -4.89 0.78 1.86
CA GLY A 231 -6.30 0.80 2.27
C GLY A 231 -6.73 -0.46 3.02
N MET A 232 -5.86 -1.47 3.15
CA MET A 232 -6.03 -2.56 4.11
C MET A 232 -6.32 -1.98 5.50
N ARG A 233 -7.24 -2.63 6.21
CA ARG A 233 -7.56 -2.30 7.60
C ARG A 233 -7.36 -3.54 8.44
N ILE A 234 -6.28 -3.61 9.21
CA ILE A 234 -6.02 -4.74 10.12
C ILE A 234 -7.20 -4.90 11.11
N SER A 235 -7.88 -3.80 11.43
CA SER A 235 -9.04 -3.82 12.32
C SER A 235 -10.25 -4.61 11.79
N THR A 236 -10.39 -4.80 10.48
CA THR A 236 -11.51 -5.54 9.88
C THR A 236 -11.23 -7.04 9.71
N LEU A 237 -9.97 -7.47 9.86
CA LEU A 237 -9.57 -8.87 9.67
C LEU A 237 -10.32 -9.84 10.59
N ASN A 238 -10.47 -9.49 11.88
CA ASN A 238 -11.22 -10.35 12.79
C ASN A 238 -12.68 -10.47 12.39
N LYS A 239 -13.32 -9.39 11.91
CA LYS A 239 -14.70 -9.48 11.41
C LYS A 239 -14.80 -10.45 10.24
N MET A 240 -13.89 -10.31 9.26
CA MET A 240 -13.83 -11.21 8.10
C MET A 240 -13.64 -12.68 8.52
N ILE A 241 -12.69 -12.96 9.42
CA ILE A 241 -12.42 -14.33 9.90
C ILE A 241 -13.59 -14.88 10.73
N SER A 242 -14.18 -14.06 11.59
CA SER A 242 -15.30 -14.42 12.48
C SER A 242 -16.63 -14.62 11.75
N MET A 243 -16.82 -14.02 10.57
CA MET A 243 -18.04 -14.22 9.77
C MET A 243 -18.19 -15.65 9.24
N LYS A 244 -17.12 -16.45 9.24
CA LYS A 244 -17.12 -17.86 8.77
C LYS A 244 -17.58 -18.08 7.32
N CYS A 245 -17.72 -17.02 6.52
CA CYS A 245 -17.99 -17.10 5.08
C CYS A 245 -16.67 -17.16 4.27
N HIS A 246 -15.79 -18.10 4.60
CA HIS A 246 -14.41 -18.09 4.12
C HIS A 246 -14.33 -18.26 2.61
N GLU A 247 -15.14 -19.15 2.04
CA GLU A 247 -15.19 -19.46 0.62
C GLU A 247 -15.52 -18.22 -0.21
N LEU A 248 -16.48 -17.40 0.24
CA LEU A 248 -16.88 -16.17 -0.45
C LEU A 248 -15.74 -15.13 -0.46
N PHE A 249 -15.08 -14.94 0.68
CA PHE A 249 -13.94 -14.02 0.76
C PHE A 249 -12.75 -14.50 -0.06
N LEU A 250 -12.43 -15.80 -0.01
CA LEU A 250 -11.34 -16.39 -0.78
C LEU A 250 -11.61 -16.32 -2.29
N ALA A 251 -12.84 -16.59 -2.72
CA ALA A 251 -13.23 -16.43 -4.12
C ALA A 251 -13.15 -14.97 -4.58
N ALA A 252 -13.53 -14.01 -3.74
CA ALA A 252 -13.38 -12.59 -4.03
C ALA A 252 -11.90 -12.19 -4.16
N LEU A 253 -11.05 -12.59 -3.22
CA LEU A 253 -9.59 -12.33 -3.29
C LEU A 253 -8.97 -12.95 -4.54
N SER A 254 -9.31 -14.19 -4.86
CA SER A 254 -8.85 -14.86 -6.08
C SER A 254 -9.28 -14.11 -7.35
N ARG A 255 -10.53 -13.64 -7.40
CA ARG A 255 -11.03 -12.85 -8.54
C ARG A 255 -10.27 -11.53 -8.70
N VAL A 256 -10.07 -10.78 -7.61
CA VAL A 256 -9.31 -9.52 -7.65
C VAL A 256 -7.88 -9.78 -8.11
N ARG A 257 -7.21 -10.80 -7.56
CA ARG A 257 -5.87 -11.20 -7.98
C ARG A 257 -5.83 -11.51 -9.48
N ASN A 258 -6.67 -12.43 -9.94
CA ASN A 258 -6.64 -12.89 -11.32
C ASN A 258 -6.94 -11.74 -12.30
N TRP A 259 -7.80 -10.79 -11.92
CA TRP A 259 -8.08 -9.60 -12.71
C TRP A 259 -6.82 -8.74 -12.90
N TRP A 260 -6.07 -8.45 -11.83
CA TRP A 260 -4.83 -7.68 -11.94
C TRP A 260 -3.75 -8.42 -12.72
N TYR A 261 -3.60 -9.73 -12.52
CA TYR A 261 -2.66 -10.53 -13.30
C TYR A 261 -3.03 -10.55 -14.79
N TYR A 262 -4.32 -10.60 -15.13
CA TYR A 262 -4.78 -10.49 -16.51
C TYR A 262 -4.46 -9.11 -17.10
N ALA A 263 -4.78 -8.03 -16.38
CA ALA A 263 -4.56 -6.66 -16.84
C ALA A 263 -3.08 -6.36 -17.13
N PHE A 264 -2.16 -7.04 -16.43
CA PHE A 264 -0.72 -6.88 -16.57
C PHE A 264 -0.03 -8.07 -17.27
N GLU A 265 -0.76 -8.95 -17.96
CA GLU A 265 -0.20 -10.07 -18.72
C GLU A 265 0.69 -11.02 -17.88
N ASN A 266 0.38 -11.17 -16.60
CA ASN A 266 1.20 -11.90 -15.62
C ASN A 266 2.62 -11.34 -15.46
N ASN A 267 2.88 -10.10 -15.90
CA ASN A 267 4.19 -9.47 -15.77
C ASN A 267 4.35 -8.86 -14.37
N GLU A 268 4.98 -9.64 -13.48
CA GLU A 268 5.21 -9.25 -12.08
C GLU A 268 6.10 -8.00 -11.93
N SER A 269 7.01 -7.75 -12.86
CA SER A 269 7.84 -6.55 -12.85
C SER A 269 7.01 -5.30 -13.13
N MET A 270 6.08 -5.39 -14.09
CA MET A 270 5.13 -4.32 -14.38
C MET A 270 4.16 -4.09 -13.22
N MET A 271 3.63 -5.15 -12.63
CA MET A 271 2.72 -5.05 -11.48
C MET A 271 3.34 -4.32 -10.28
N ARG A 272 4.65 -4.50 -10.04
CA ARG A 272 5.37 -3.79 -8.96
C ARG A 272 5.54 -2.30 -9.19
N ARG A 273 5.42 -1.82 -10.43
CA ARG A 273 5.50 -0.39 -10.80
C ARG A 273 4.19 0.36 -10.57
N LEU A 274 3.10 -0.38 -10.30
CA LEU A 274 1.80 0.20 -10.04
C LEU A 274 1.83 1.04 -8.75
N SER A 275 1.32 2.26 -8.84
CA SER A 275 1.28 3.18 -7.71
C SER A 275 -0.09 3.16 -7.02
N ARG A 276 -0.13 3.63 -5.77
CA ARG A 276 -1.38 3.87 -5.03
C ARG A 276 -2.34 4.78 -5.79
N THR A 277 -1.85 5.85 -6.41
CA THR A 277 -2.68 6.82 -7.13
C THR A 277 -3.34 6.18 -8.35
N ASP A 278 -2.64 5.26 -9.01
CA ASP A 278 -3.23 4.49 -10.11
C ASP A 278 -4.39 3.61 -9.60
N ILE A 279 -4.23 2.95 -8.45
CA ILE A 279 -5.31 2.19 -7.82
C ILE A 279 -6.49 3.08 -7.44
N GLU A 280 -6.21 4.23 -6.82
CA GLU A 280 -7.27 5.16 -6.36
C GLU A 280 -8.08 5.74 -7.51
N ASP A 281 -7.43 5.98 -8.66
CA ASP A 281 -8.07 6.46 -9.88
C ASP A 281 -8.84 5.36 -10.63
N LEU A 282 -8.35 4.12 -10.61
CA LEU A 282 -8.96 2.99 -11.33
C LEU A 282 -10.05 2.27 -10.54
N GLN A 283 -9.96 2.24 -9.20
CA GLN A 283 -10.91 1.50 -8.37
C GLN A 283 -12.33 2.07 -8.50
N ASN A 284 -13.34 1.18 -8.43
CA ASN A 284 -14.76 1.52 -8.60
C ASN A 284 -15.13 2.11 -9.96
N THR A 285 -14.29 1.89 -10.99
CA THR A 285 -14.60 2.27 -12.37
C THR A 285 -14.81 1.02 -13.22
N ALA A 286 -15.61 1.14 -14.28
CA ALA A 286 -15.85 0.09 -15.26
C ALA A 286 -15.77 0.64 -16.68
N PRO A 287 -14.59 1.11 -17.14
CA PRO A 287 -14.45 1.81 -18.42
C PRO A 287 -14.85 0.97 -19.64
N GLY A 288 -14.86 -0.36 -19.55
CA GLY A 288 -15.39 -1.22 -20.61
C GLY A 288 -16.91 -1.26 -20.71
N ALA A 289 -17.62 -1.04 -19.60
CA ALA A 289 -19.08 -1.09 -19.54
C ALA A 289 -19.75 0.29 -19.37
N CYS A 290 -18.99 1.31 -18.97
CA CYS A 290 -19.47 2.65 -18.66
C CYS A 290 -18.74 3.69 -19.51
N GLU A 291 -19.45 4.26 -20.48
CA GLU A 291 -18.91 5.31 -21.38
C GLU A 291 -18.38 6.52 -20.61
N ARG A 292 -19.04 6.90 -19.50
CA ARG A 292 -18.59 8.02 -18.66
C ARG A 292 -17.23 7.74 -18.03
N ASP A 293 -17.04 6.54 -17.49
CA ASP A 293 -15.77 6.14 -16.88
C ASP A 293 -14.68 6.05 -17.94
N PHE A 294 -15.01 5.53 -19.12
CA PHE A 294 -14.09 5.50 -20.26
C PHE A 294 -13.59 6.90 -20.62
N GLN A 295 -14.51 7.84 -20.81
CA GLN A 295 -14.18 9.21 -21.20
C GLN A 295 -13.37 9.95 -20.12
N ASP A 296 -13.67 9.77 -18.83
CA ASP A 296 -12.89 10.40 -17.76
C ASP A 296 -11.45 9.87 -17.69
N LEU A 297 -11.27 8.56 -17.90
CA LEU A 297 -9.99 7.91 -17.68
C LEU A 297 -9.07 7.92 -18.91
N VAL A 298 -9.61 7.78 -20.12
CA VAL A 298 -8.81 7.56 -21.35
C VAL A 298 -7.81 8.68 -21.60
N TYR A 299 -8.21 9.95 -21.43
CA TYR A 299 -7.30 11.08 -21.66
C TYR A 299 -6.21 11.14 -20.57
N ARG A 300 -6.53 10.77 -19.33
CA ARG A 300 -5.60 10.76 -18.19
C ARG A 300 -4.56 9.67 -18.37
N VAL A 301 -4.97 8.49 -18.84
CA VAL A 301 -4.07 7.37 -19.17
C VAL A 301 -3.16 7.75 -20.33
N LYS A 302 -3.70 8.28 -21.44
CA LYS A 302 -2.89 8.70 -22.60
C LYS A 302 -1.87 9.76 -22.23
N ALA A 303 -2.28 10.77 -21.45
CA ALA A 303 -1.42 11.83 -20.95
C ALA A 303 -0.42 11.39 -19.86
N GLY A 304 -0.43 10.12 -19.43
CA GLY A 304 0.47 9.62 -18.37
C GLY A 304 0.18 10.16 -16.98
N LYS A 305 -1.03 10.68 -16.73
CA LYS A 305 -1.50 11.08 -15.39
C LYS A 305 -1.88 9.86 -14.55
N ILE A 306 -2.45 8.84 -15.21
CA ILE A 306 -2.68 7.49 -14.67
C ILE A 306 -1.66 6.56 -15.32
N LEU A 307 -1.13 5.61 -14.56
CA LEU A 307 -0.06 4.69 -14.97
C LEU A 307 1.22 5.45 -15.39
N ALA A 308 1.58 6.49 -14.62
CA ALA A 308 2.71 7.38 -14.95
C ALA A 308 4.07 6.65 -15.03
N ALA A 309 4.21 5.55 -14.28
CA ALA A 309 5.43 4.73 -14.28
C ALA A 309 5.62 3.91 -15.57
N PHE A 310 4.67 3.93 -16.51
CA PHE A 310 4.63 3.11 -17.72
C PHE A 310 4.85 3.94 -18.99
N SER A 311 5.48 3.35 -20.01
CA SER A 311 5.62 3.97 -21.33
C SER A 311 4.28 4.12 -22.04
N ALA A 312 4.21 4.94 -23.09
CA ALA A 312 2.95 5.13 -23.83
C ALA A 312 2.36 3.82 -24.38
N SER A 313 3.22 2.94 -24.93
CA SER A 313 2.81 1.63 -25.46
C SER A 313 2.43 0.64 -24.36
N GLU A 314 3.11 0.66 -23.21
CA GLU A 314 2.72 -0.13 -22.05
C GLU A 314 1.34 0.31 -21.53
N ARG A 315 1.10 1.62 -21.41
CA ARG A 315 -0.18 2.17 -20.95
C ARG A 315 -1.33 1.78 -21.86
N GLU A 316 -1.15 1.83 -23.17
CA GLU A 316 -2.16 1.44 -24.16
C GLU A 316 -2.56 -0.05 -23.99
N ARG A 317 -1.58 -0.95 -23.90
CA ARG A 317 -1.84 -2.39 -23.70
C ARG A 317 -2.56 -2.68 -22.38
N ILE A 318 -2.12 -2.05 -21.29
CA ILE A 318 -2.77 -2.19 -19.98
C ILE A 318 -4.22 -1.67 -20.07
N TRP A 319 -4.42 -0.51 -20.68
CA TRP A 319 -5.71 0.14 -20.82
C TRP A 319 -6.72 -0.71 -21.60
N ASP A 320 -6.30 -1.28 -22.73
CA ASP A 320 -7.15 -2.15 -23.53
C ASP A 320 -7.67 -3.33 -22.70
N ARG A 321 -6.80 -3.96 -21.91
CA ARG A 321 -7.18 -5.08 -21.03
C ARG A 321 -8.08 -4.65 -19.88
N ILE A 322 -7.84 -3.48 -19.29
CA ILE A 322 -8.74 -2.92 -18.26
C ILE A 322 -10.14 -2.71 -18.86
N CYS A 323 -10.23 -2.18 -20.08
CA CYS A 323 -11.51 -2.02 -20.78
C CYS A 323 -12.15 -3.39 -21.06
N SER A 324 -11.44 -4.30 -21.72
CA SER A 324 -11.97 -5.63 -22.07
C SER A 324 -12.39 -6.47 -20.86
N SER A 325 -11.76 -6.27 -19.70
CA SER A 325 -12.11 -7.03 -18.48
C SER A 325 -13.25 -6.41 -17.67
N THR A 326 -13.66 -5.19 -17.99
CA THR A 326 -14.75 -4.48 -17.28
C THR A 326 -16.04 -4.39 -18.10
N THR A 327 -16.05 -4.88 -19.35
CA THR A 327 -17.27 -5.05 -20.16
C THR A 327 -18.27 -6.01 -19.50
N ASP A 328 -17.75 -7.05 -18.85
CA ASP A 328 -18.56 -8.12 -18.25
C ASP A 328 -19.21 -7.73 -16.92
N CYS A 329 -19.02 -6.50 -16.40
CA CYS A 329 -19.77 -6.02 -15.23
C CYS A 329 -21.30 -6.01 -15.45
N LEU A 330 -21.75 -6.11 -16.70
CA LEU A 330 -23.14 -6.37 -17.07
C LEU A 330 -23.66 -7.74 -16.62
N TYR A 331 -22.79 -8.69 -16.22
CA TYR A 331 -23.20 -10.01 -15.73
C TYR A 331 -24.07 -9.92 -14.47
N LEU A 332 -23.94 -8.85 -13.67
CA LEU A 332 -24.77 -8.66 -12.47
C LEU A 332 -26.18 -8.21 -12.82
N LYS A 333 -26.42 -7.67 -14.02
CA LYS A 333 -27.74 -7.22 -14.45
C LYS A 333 -28.72 -8.40 -14.54
N GLY A 334 -28.31 -9.52 -15.14
CA GLY A 334 -29.15 -10.72 -15.25
C GLY A 334 -29.60 -11.27 -13.89
N PRO A 335 -28.68 -11.64 -12.99
CA PRO A 335 -28.98 -12.03 -11.61
C PRO A 335 -29.74 -10.95 -10.84
N ALA A 336 -29.39 -9.67 -10.96
CA ALA A 336 -30.11 -8.59 -10.30
C ALA A 336 -31.55 -8.48 -10.80
N ASP A 337 -31.80 -8.65 -12.10
CA ASP A 337 -33.14 -8.62 -12.69
C ASP A 337 -33.94 -9.86 -12.30
N CYS A 338 -33.31 -11.04 -12.24
CA CYS A 338 -33.91 -12.25 -11.67
C CYS A 338 -34.30 -12.06 -10.21
N MET A 339 -33.40 -11.50 -9.38
CA MET A 339 -33.68 -11.22 -7.98
C MET A 339 -34.78 -10.17 -7.85
N LYS A 340 -34.73 -9.05 -8.59
CA LYS A 340 -35.82 -8.05 -8.61
C LYS A 340 -37.17 -8.65 -8.99
N ARG A 341 -37.23 -9.63 -9.90
CA ARG A 341 -38.48 -10.35 -10.23
C ARG A 341 -38.98 -11.23 -9.09
N LEU A 342 -38.06 -11.84 -8.34
CA LEU A 342 -38.37 -12.73 -7.22
C LEU A 342 -38.92 -11.97 -6.00
N ILE A 343 -38.25 -10.89 -5.58
CA ILE A 343 -38.58 -10.13 -4.35
C ILE A 343 -39.33 -8.83 -4.58
N ARG A 344 -39.36 -8.29 -5.81
CA ARG A 344 -40.11 -7.09 -6.20
C ARG A 344 -39.90 -5.89 -5.26
N PRO A 345 -38.67 -5.37 -5.13
CA PRO A 345 -38.37 -4.23 -4.26
C PRO A 345 -39.20 -3.00 -4.62
N LYS A 346 -39.68 -2.26 -3.62
CA LYS A 346 -40.41 -0.99 -3.83
C LYS A 346 -39.47 0.10 -4.34
N ARG A 347 -40.06 1.19 -4.84
CA ARG A 347 -39.29 2.35 -5.30
C ARG A 347 -38.49 2.95 -4.15
N GLY A 348 -37.16 2.93 -4.26
CA GLY A 348 -36.22 3.40 -3.22
C GLY A 348 -35.65 2.29 -2.33
N GLU A 349 -36.16 1.05 -2.43
CA GLU A 349 -35.60 -0.11 -1.72
C GLU A 349 -34.47 -0.77 -2.51
N THR A 350 -33.54 -1.39 -1.78
CA THR A 350 -32.50 -2.24 -2.36
C THR A 350 -32.98 -3.68 -2.44
N ILE A 351 -32.38 -4.50 -3.33
CA ILE A 351 -32.64 -5.96 -3.38
C ILE A 351 -32.41 -6.60 -2.01
N GLN A 352 -31.38 -6.15 -1.29
CA GLN A 352 -31.05 -6.65 0.04
C GLN A 352 -32.10 -6.27 1.08
N SER A 353 -32.55 -5.01 1.13
CA SER A 353 -33.61 -4.59 2.08
C SER A 353 -34.92 -5.31 1.78
N ALA A 354 -35.29 -5.47 0.50
CA ALA A 354 -36.48 -6.21 0.12
C ALA A 354 -36.39 -7.71 0.43
N LEU A 355 -35.19 -8.32 0.34
CA LEU A 355 -34.97 -9.69 0.83
C LEU A 355 -35.15 -9.79 2.34
N TRP A 356 -34.63 -8.81 3.09
CA TRP A 356 -34.81 -8.75 4.53
C TRP A 356 -36.29 -8.58 4.90
N ASP A 357 -37.02 -7.68 4.25
CA ASP A 357 -38.44 -7.47 4.53
C ASP A 357 -39.31 -8.67 4.13
N ALA A 358 -38.97 -9.36 3.03
CA ALA A 358 -39.73 -10.50 2.53
C ALA A 358 -39.51 -11.79 3.33
N PHE A 359 -38.34 -11.94 3.98
CA PHE A 359 -37.94 -13.20 4.62
C PHE A 359 -37.51 -13.05 6.09
N ALA A 360 -37.62 -11.87 6.70
CA ALA A 360 -37.47 -11.72 8.16
C ALA A 360 -38.77 -12.14 8.87
N ASP A 361 -38.63 -13.05 9.83
CA ASP A 361 -39.75 -13.50 10.67
C ASP A 361 -40.02 -12.48 11.80
N PRO A 362 -41.26 -12.02 12.04
CA PRO A 362 -41.56 -10.97 13.03
C PRO A 362 -41.19 -11.32 14.48
N GLY A 363 -40.84 -12.58 14.78
CA GLY A 363 -40.47 -13.05 16.11
C GLY A 363 -39.02 -13.49 16.31
N SER A 364 -38.22 -13.62 15.24
CA SER A 364 -36.89 -14.25 15.32
C SER A 364 -35.76 -13.23 15.16
N LYS A 365 -35.17 -12.80 16.28
CA LYS A 365 -33.90 -12.08 16.28
C LYS A 365 -32.78 -13.09 15.96
N ASN A 366 -32.41 -13.20 14.67
CA ASN A 366 -31.35 -14.03 14.07
C ASN A 366 -31.75 -15.41 13.54
N THR A 367 -32.24 -15.46 12.30
CA THR A 367 -31.97 -16.64 11.44
C THR A 367 -31.93 -16.22 9.97
N PHE A 368 -30.81 -16.48 9.31
CA PHE A 368 -30.71 -16.41 7.85
C PHE A 368 -31.25 -17.73 7.28
N PHE A 369 -32.18 -17.67 6.34
CA PHE A 369 -32.61 -18.85 5.59
C PHE A 369 -31.52 -19.24 4.58
N PHE A 370 -30.98 -20.46 4.70
CA PHE A 370 -30.23 -21.08 3.60
C PHE A 370 -31.24 -21.77 2.68
N ALA A 371 -31.46 -21.20 1.49
CA ALA A 371 -32.14 -21.93 0.42
C ALA A 371 -31.15 -22.94 -0.17
N GLN A 372 -31.33 -24.22 0.13
CA GLN A 372 -30.60 -25.29 -0.53
C GLN A 372 -31.31 -25.59 -1.87
N ALA A 373 -30.68 -25.22 -2.98
CA ALA A 373 -31.17 -25.54 -4.31
C ALA A 373 -30.56 -26.87 -4.76
N ASP A 374 -31.38 -27.92 -4.86
CA ASP A 374 -30.98 -29.17 -5.49
C ASP A 374 -31.07 -29.02 -7.01
N THR A 375 -30.07 -29.53 -7.74
CA THR A 375 -29.70 -29.09 -9.10
C THR A 375 -30.60 -29.62 -10.24
N ASN A 376 -31.78 -30.18 -9.97
CA ASN A 376 -32.45 -31.06 -10.94
C ASN A 376 -33.93 -30.80 -11.27
N THR A 377 -34.46 -29.58 -11.15
CA THR A 377 -35.85 -29.31 -11.60
C THR A 377 -35.93 -28.19 -12.63
N ARG A 378 -36.28 -28.55 -13.88
CA ARG A 378 -36.69 -27.62 -14.94
C ARG A 378 -38.05 -27.02 -14.57
N PHE A 379 -38.11 -25.70 -14.39
CA PHE A 379 -39.36 -24.96 -14.23
C PHE A 379 -40.11 -24.88 -15.56
N ASN A 380 -41.30 -25.46 -15.64
CA ASN A 380 -42.23 -25.26 -16.76
C ASN A 380 -43.31 -24.27 -16.34
N TYR A 381 -43.38 -23.12 -17.02
CA TYR A 381 -44.08 -21.91 -16.57
C TYR A 381 -45.52 -21.79 -17.09
N ARG A 382 -46.20 -22.92 -17.32
CA ARG A 382 -47.60 -22.92 -17.75
C ARG A 382 -48.41 -23.60 -16.66
N ASP A 383 -49.32 -22.82 -16.11
CA ASP A 383 -50.40 -23.22 -15.19
C ASP A 383 -50.01 -23.34 -13.71
N MET A 384 -49.98 -22.21 -13.00
CA MET A 384 -50.45 -22.20 -11.60
C MET A 384 -51.16 -20.89 -11.21
N PRO A 385 -52.33 -20.96 -10.55
CA PRO A 385 -53.07 -19.80 -10.05
C PRO A 385 -52.37 -19.16 -8.84
N LYS A 386 -52.55 -17.84 -8.71
CA LYS A 386 -52.14 -17.05 -7.54
C LYS A 386 -52.94 -17.47 -6.31
N GLN A 387 -52.43 -18.37 -5.47
CA GLN A 387 -52.70 -18.38 -4.03
C GLN A 387 -51.87 -19.45 -3.30
N ARG A 388 -51.16 -19.01 -2.25
CA ARG A 388 -50.58 -19.78 -1.14
C ARG A 388 -49.65 -20.95 -1.50
N LEU A 389 -48.34 -20.68 -1.44
CA LEU A 389 -47.34 -21.72 -1.18
C LEU A 389 -47.36 -22.08 0.31
N MET A 390 -48.22 -23.05 0.68
CA MET A 390 -47.89 -23.98 1.75
C MET A 390 -47.19 -25.17 1.10
N ILE A 391 -45.91 -25.40 1.41
CA ILE A 391 -45.29 -26.70 1.14
C ILE A 391 -45.30 -27.46 2.47
N SER A 392 -46.40 -28.16 2.70
CA SER A 392 -46.50 -29.22 3.69
C SER A 392 -45.82 -30.47 3.13
N TYR A 393 -44.77 -30.94 3.80
CA TYR A 393 -44.18 -32.26 3.58
C TYR A 393 -45.09 -33.33 4.19
N ASN A 394 -45.52 -34.31 3.39
CA ASN A 394 -45.80 -35.67 3.84
C ASN A 394 -46.06 -36.60 2.65
N MET A 395 -45.24 -37.64 2.48
CA MET A 395 -45.68 -39.03 2.70
C MET A 395 -44.51 -40.04 2.67
N THR A 396 -44.37 -40.68 3.82
CA THR A 396 -43.99 -42.08 4.11
C THR A 396 -43.75 -43.10 2.98
N ARG A 397 -42.54 -43.67 3.02
CA ARG A 397 -42.17 -45.10 3.26
C ARG A 397 -42.75 -46.20 2.36
N THR A 398 -41.84 -47.00 1.77
CA THR A 398 -42.02 -48.46 1.63
C THR A 398 -40.71 -49.19 1.91
N LYS A 399 -40.81 -50.21 2.79
CA LYS A 399 -39.76 -51.19 3.11
C LYS A 399 -39.53 -52.12 1.91
N ARG A 400 -38.27 -52.43 1.60
CA ARG A 400 -37.69 -53.77 1.79
C ARG A 400 -36.19 -53.65 1.94
#